data_AF-A0A0Q7YTL3-F1
#
_entry.id   AF-A0A0Q7YTL3-F1
#
_cell.length_a   1.000
_cell.length_b   1.000
_cell.length_c   1.000
_cell.angle_alpha   90.00
_cell.angle_beta   90.00
_cell.angle_gamma   90.00
#
_symmetry.space_group_name_H-M   'P 1'
#
loop_
_entity.id
_entity.type
_entity.pdbx_description
1 polymer ?
#
loop_
_entity_poly.entity_id
_entity_poly.type
_entity_poly.pdbx_seq_one_letter_code
_entity_poly.pdbx_strand_id
1 'polypeptide(L)'
;MAGISAFRRIAAILIGFTLVLSTTSTASATDRPVVVGYLAAFKGLDLSIERTDLSAFTHYNLSFANPDAGGAFVRDGRMTCMGDENGAAMRIDALRAAVARLHAAGGKVLLSTAGGVIPGCSGDWRALLAPERRAATVAALVELAETLNLDGIDIDIEGALLTEIDKAGNYTPFIAKLSAALKARGKLLTCATASYEGGMIPISSIGYFDLVNIMSYDAIGPSWGQSGDEHSPYEMAKRDLDLWLARGVARERLVLGVPFYGYGFGGETANWSYRDLAASKGLDATKADVIGDRCASCRYITHNGPATITAKARLAAEKAGGVMVWELSQDSPDHALTRAIGRGLSRE
;
A
#
# COMPACT_ATOMS: atom_id res chain seq x y z
N MET A 1 -97.51 12.21 22.53
CA MET A 1 -97.10 11.81 21.17
C MET A 1 -95.83 12.57 20.86
N ALA A 2 -94.67 11.96 21.08
CA ALA A 2 -93.96 11.14 20.09
C ALA A 2 -93.21 12.00 19.06
N GLY A 3 -91.88 12.04 19.23
CA GLY A 3 -90.89 12.19 18.17
C GLY A 3 -90.66 13.60 17.61
N ILE A 4 -89.54 13.91 16.96
CA ILE A 4 -88.31 13.19 16.64
C ILE A 4 -87.28 14.29 16.29
N SER A 5 -86.01 13.98 16.57
CA SER A 5 -84.80 14.76 16.33
C SER A 5 -84.47 15.04 14.85
N ALA A 6 -83.45 15.88 14.62
CA ALA A 6 -82.45 15.86 13.53
C ALA A 6 -82.29 17.25 12.86
N PHE A 7 -81.13 17.80 12.52
CA PHE A 7 -79.73 17.42 12.65
C PHE A 7 -78.93 18.70 12.30
N ARG A 8 -78.00 19.16 13.15
CA ARG A 8 -77.04 20.22 12.81
C ARG A 8 -75.87 19.58 12.05
N ARG A 9 -75.56 20.08 10.86
CA ARG A 9 -74.38 19.68 10.08
C ARG A 9 -73.11 20.27 10.72
N ILE A 10 -72.21 19.41 11.17
CA ILE A 10 -70.82 19.75 11.51
C ILE A 10 -69.97 19.42 10.28
N ALA A 11 -69.29 20.42 9.73
CA ALA A 11 -68.26 20.23 8.71
C ALA A 11 -66.94 19.89 9.41
N ALA A 12 -66.43 18.68 9.19
CA ALA A 12 -65.09 18.27 9.60
C ALA A 12 -64.12 18.53 8.44
N ILE A 13 -63.11 19.37 8.68
CA ILE A 13 -61.98 19.58 7.77
C ILE A 13 -60.95 18.49 8.09
N LEU A 14 -60.78 17.53 7.17
CA LEU A 14 -59.70 16.54 7.19
C LEU A 14 -58.47 17.14 6.51
N ILE A 15 -57.44 17.45 7.29
CA ILE A 15 -56.10 17.75 6.77
C ILE A 15 -55.42 16.40 6.53
N GLY A 16 -55.31 16.00 5.27
CA GLY A 16 -54.57 14.82 4.85
C GLY A 16 -53.06 15.09 4.91
N PHE A 17 -52.38 14.42 5.84
CA PHE A 17 -50.92 14.37 5.89
C PHE A 17 -50.44 13.30 4.88
N THR A 18 -50.06 13.71 3.68
CA THR A 18 -49.36 12.85 2.72
C THR A 18 -47.92 12.65 3.21
N LEU A 19 -47.66 11.49 3.82
CA LEU A 19 -46.33 11.02 4.17
C LEU A 19 -45.60 10.63 2.88
N VAL A 20 -44.76 11.52 2.36
CA VAL A 20 -43.82 11.19 1.28
C VAL A 20 -42.72 10.33 1.90
N LEU A 21 -42.83 9.00 1.76
CA LEU A 21 -41.71 8.10 1.99
C LEU A 21 -40.67 8.37 0.89
N SER A 22 -39.71 9.23 1.19
CA SER A 22 -38.46 9.31 0.44
C SER A 22 -37.71 7.99 0.66
N THR A 23 -37.85 7.05 -0.28
CA THR A 23 -36.95 5.92 -0.37
C THR A 23 -35.58 6.47 -0.76
N THR A 24 -34.75 6.79 0.23
CA THR A 24 -33.31 6.91 0.03
C THR A 24 -32.83 5.55 -0.43
N SER A 25 -32.70 5.38 -1.74
CA SER A 25 -31.92 4.30 -2.31
C SER A 25 -30.50 4.51 -1.78
N THR A 26 -30.14 3.81 -0.70
CA THR A 26 -28.73 3.57 -0.38
C THR A 26 -28.21 2.73 -1.53
N ALA A 27 -27.77 3.38 -2.60
CA ALA A 27 -26.84 2.77 -3.52
C ALA A 27 -25.71 2.27 -2.62
N SER A 28 -25.63 0.96 -2.43
CA SER A 28 -24.43 0.33 -1.94
C SER A 28 -23.36 0.81 -2.90
N ALA A 29 -22.50 1.74 -2.47
CA ALA A 29 -21.25 1.96 -3.15
C ALA A 29 -20.64 0.56 -3.26
N THR A 30 -20.59 0.01 -4.46
CA THR A 30 -19.81 -1.18 -4.70
C THR A 30 -18.40 -0.73 -4.37
N ASP A 31 -17.95 -1.01 -3.14
CA ASP A 31 -16.67 -0.52 -2.63
C ASP A 31 -15.60 -0.95 -3.64
N ARG A 32 -15.09 0.03 -4.37
CA ARG A 32 -14.04 -0.18 -5.35
C ARG A 32 -12.87 -0.82 -4.57
N PRO A 33 -12.34 -1.98 -5.00
CA PRO A 33 -11.22 -2.61 -4.32
C PRO A 33 -10.06 -1.64 -4.12
N VAL A 34 -9.37 -1.77 -2.98
CA VAL A 34 -8.19 -0.96 -2.69
C VAL A 34 -7.05 -1.38 -3.62
N VAL A 35 -6.46 -0.43 -4.35
CA VAL A 35 -5.29 -0.70 -5.19
C VAL A 35 -4.21 0.30 -4.80
N VAL A 36 -3.20 -0.17 -4.08
CA VAL A 36 -2.07 0.63 -3.58
C VAL A 36 -0.90 0.51 -4.56
N GLY A 37 -0.31 1.62 -4.97
CA GLY A 37 0.90 1.64 -5.79
C GLY A 37 2.05 2.37 -5.11
N TYR A 38 3.21 1.75 -5.01
CA TYR A 38 4.42 2.46 -4.57
C TYR A 38 5.07 3.22 -5.72
N LEU A 39 5.49 4.47 -5.45
CA LEU A 39 6.24 5.32 -6.37
C LEU A 39 7.60 5.61 -5.74
N ALA A 40 8.62 4.88 -6.19
CA ALA A 40 9.99 5.04 -5.72
C ALA A 40 10.61 6.34 -6.25
N ALA A 41 10.84 7.31 -5.38
CA ALA A 41 11.41 8.61 -5.78
C ALA A 41 12.80 8.46 -6.41
N PHE A 42 13.60 7.50 -5.91
CA PHE A 42 14.91 7.15 -6.46
C PHE A 42 14.87 6.46 -7.84
N LYS A 43 13.67 6.19 -8.39
CA LYS A 43 13.46 5.72 -9.77
C LYS A 43 12.98 6.84 -10.71
N GLY A 44 12.80 8.05 -10.18
CA GLY A 44 12.30 9.21 -10.92
C GLY A 44 10.80 9.32 -10.75
N LEU A 45 10.38 10.17 -9.80
CA LEU A 45 8.98 10.29 -9.40
C LEU A 45 8.10 10.80 -10.55
N ASP A 46 8.51 11.87 -11.23
CA ASP A 46 7.70 12.48 -12.29
C ASP A 46 7.46 11.54 -13.47
N LEU A 47 8.52 10.85 -13.90
CA LEU A 47 8.47 9.87 -14.98
C LEU A 47 7.65 8.64 -14.58
N SER A 48 7.74 8.21 -13.32
CA SER A 48 6.94 7.09 -12.81
C SER A 48 5.45 7.44 -12.82
N ILE A 49 5.07 8.65 -12.40
CA ILE A 49 3.68 9.12 -12.45
C ILE A 49 3.19 9.20 -13.90
N GLU A 50 4.00 9.73 -14.82
CA GLU A 50 3.66 9.83 -16.25
C GLU A 50 3.42 8.46 -16.89
N ARG A 51 4.19 7.45 -16.47
CA ARG A 51 4.12 6.08 -16.99
C ARG A 51 3.13 5.18 -16.26
N THR A 52 2.34 5.71 -15.33
CA THR A 52 1.35 4.93 -14.57
C THR A 52 -0.04 5.21 -15.10
N ASP A 53 -0.82 4.15 -15.36
CA ASP A 53 -2.27 4.29 -15.52
C ASP A 53 -2.88 4.61 -14.15
N LEU A 54 -2.95 5.91 -13.83
CA LEU A 54 -3.42 6.38 -12.53
C LEU A 54 -4.87 5.95 -12.25
N SER A 55 -5.68 5.72 -13.30
CA SER A 55 -7.08 5.34 -13.14
C SER A 55 -7.27 3.97 -12.48
N ALA A 56 -6.23 3.12 -12.47
CA ALA A 56 -6.26 1.80 -11.85
C ALA A 56 -6.04 1.84 -10.33
N PHE A 57 -5.40 2.88 -9.79
CA PHE A 57 -4.97 2.95 -8.39
C PHE A 57 -5.90 3.81 -7.53
N THR A 58 -6.01 3.48 -6.25
CA THR A 58 -6.78 4.26 -5.27
C THR A 58 -5.90 4.94 -4.23
N HIS A 59 -4.71 4.40 -3.98
CA HIS A 59 -3.72 4.95 -3.06
C HIS A 59 -2.32 4.89 -3.65
N TYR A 60 -1.50 5.89 -3.34
CA TYR A 60 -0.09 5.96 -3.73
C TYR A 60 0.79 6.15 -2.50
N ASN A 61 1.82 5.32 -2.39
CA ASN A 61 2.86 5.46 -1.38
C ASN A 61 4.12 6.02 -2.05
N LEU A 62 4.46 7.28 -1.77
CA LEU A 62 5.72 7.87 -2.18
C LEU A 62 6.84 7.29 -1.31
N SER A 63 7.85 6.64 -1.91
CA SER A 63 8.88 5.90 -1.18
C SER A 63 10.32 6.39 -1.46
N PHE A 64 11.24 6.46 -0.50
CA PHE A 64 11.05 6.36 0.96
C PHE A 64 11.58 7.62 1.65
N ALA A 65 10.84 8.09 2.63
CA ALA A 65 11.28 9.18 3.49
C ALA A 65 11.91 8.65 4.78
N ASN A 66 13.12 9.10 5.06
CA ASN A 66 13.78 8.90 6.34
C ASN A 66 14.08 10.26 6.98
N PRO A 67 14.02 10.39 8.32
CA PRO A 67 14.52 11.57 8.99
C PRO A 67 16.04 11.50 9.12
N ASP A 68 16.71 12.62 9.34
CA ASP A 68 18.12 12.61 9.74
C ASP A 68 18.32 12.18 11.21
N ALA A 69 19.58 12.17 11.66
CA ALA A 69 19.95 11.86 13.05
C ALA A 69 19.17 12.65 14.11
N GLY A 70 18.88 13.93 13.83
CA GLY A 70 18.07 14.82 14.67
C GLY A 70 16.56 14.53 14.64
N GLY A 71 16.09 13.68 13.73
CA GLY A 71 14.68 13.29 13.61
C GLY A 71 13.87 14.20 12.69
N ALA A 72 14.51 15.13 11.98
CA ALA A 72 13.82 16.00 11.03
C ALA A 72 13.73 15.33 9.65
N PHE A 73 12.56 15.42 9.01
CA PHE A 73 12.34 14.94 7.64
C PHE A 73 12.62 16.01 6.59
N VAL A 74 12.53 17.29 6.97
CA VAL A 74 12.66 18.43 6.05
C VAL A 74 13.62 19.46 6.63
N ARG A 75 14.54 19.95 5.81
CA ARG A 75 15.35 21.16 6.08
C ARG A 75 15.49 21.98 4.81
N ASP A 76 15.38 23.30 4.94
CA ASP A 76 15.63 24.25 3.86
C ASP A 76 14.87 23.93 2.56
N GLY A 77 13.61 23.51 2.71
CA GLY A 77 12.74 23.16 1.58
C GLY A 77 13.07 21.84 0.88
N ARG A 78 13.87 20.96 1.51
CA ARG A 78 14.28 19.65 0.98
C ARG A 78 14.10 18.55 2.00
N MET A 79 13.87 17.34 1.51
CA MET A 79 13.91 16.13 2.33
C MET A 79 15.32 15.89 2.84
N THR A 80 15.44 15.51 4.10
CA THR A 80 16.74 15.28 4.74
C THR A 80 17.35 13.94 4.32
N CYS A 81 16.51 12.93 4.08
CA CYS A 81 16.95 11.61 3.65
C CYS A 81 15.89 10.93 2.76
N MET A 82 15.70 11.50 1.56
CA MET A 82 14.92 10.95 0.46
C MET A 82 15.52 11.49 -0.85
N GLY A 83 16.17 10.61 -1.61
CA GLY A 83 16.84 10.96 -2.86
C GLY A 83 15.94 10.82 -4.09
N ASP A 84 16.17 11.66 -5.08
CA ASP A 84 15.68 11.48 -6.45
C ASP A 84 16.51 10.43 -7.21
N GLU A 85 16.21 10.23 -8.50
CA GLU A 85 16.91 9.29 -9.38
C GLU A 85 18.41 9.60 -9.58
N ASN A 86 18.83 10.82 -9.26
CA ASN A 86 20.22 11.26 -9.32
C ASN A 86 20.88 11.26 -7.93
N GLY A 87 20.17 10.83 -6.90
CA GLY A 87 20.62 10.83 -5.51
C GLY A 87 20.58 12.20 -4.82
N ALA A 88 20.02 13.23 -5.46
CA ALA A 88 19.85 14.54 -4.84
C ALA A 88 18.62 14.54 -3.91
N ALA A 89 18.70 15.30 -2.81
CA ALA A 89 17.60 15.42 -1.87
C ALA A 89 16.32 15.98 -2.55
N MET A 90 15.22 15.24 -2.46
CA MET A 90 13.92 15.62 -3.02
C MET A 90 13.50 17.00 -2.50
N ARG A 91 13.07 17.88 -3.39
CA ARG A 91 12.55 19.20 -3.00
C ARG A 91 11.09 19.10 -2.57
N ILE A 92 10.70 19.89 -1.58
CA ILE A 92 9.33 19.91 -1.05
C ILE A 92 8.32 20.43 -2.08
N ASP A 93 8.70 21.41 -2.90
CA ASP A 93 7.85 21.91 -3.99
C ASP A 93 7.60 20.84 -5.06
N ALA A 94 8.62 20.06 -5.42
CA ALA A 94 8.50 18.94 -6.35
C ALA A 94 7.60 17.82 -5.79
N LEU A 95 7.77 17.46 -4.52
CA LEU A 95 6.90 16.48 -3.86
C LEU A 95 5.44 16.96 -3.79
N ARG A 96 5.20 18.24 -3.44
CA ARG A 96 3.85 18.82 -3.45
C ARG A 96 3.22 18.81 -4.85
N ALA A 97 3.99 19.08 -5.89
CA ALA A 97 3.51 18.99 -7.27
C ALA A 97 3.11 17.55 -7.64
N ALA A 98 3.91 16.56 -7.25
CA ALA A 98 3.57 15.15 -7.43
C ALA A 98 2.30 14.75 -6.66
N VAL A 99 2.18 15.13 -5.39
CA VAL A 99 0.97 14.92 -4.58
C VAL A 99 -0.26 15.52 -5.26
N ALA A 100 -0.17 16.78 -5.73
CA ALA A 100 -1.27 17.44 -6.41
C ALA A 100 -1.71 16.72 -7.71
N ARG A 101 -0.76 16.20 -8.49
CA ARG A 101 -1.06 15.41 -9.71
C ARG A 101 -1.82 14.13 -9.38
N LEU A 102 -1.42 13.42 -8.34
CA LEU A 102 -2.04 12.16 -7.90
C LEU A 102 -3.43 12.41 -7.28
N HIS A 103 -3.58 13.48 -6.50
CA HIS A 103 -4.88 13.95 -6.01
C HIS A 103 -5.83 14.32 -7.15
N ALA A 104 -5.34 15.01 -8.18
CA ALA A 104 -6.14 15.37 -9.35
C ALA A 104 -6.62 14.13 -10.14
N ALA A 105 -5.90 13.00 -10.05
CA ALA A 105 -6.32 11.71 -10.59
C ALA A 105 -7.27 10.94 -9.66
N GLY A 106 -7.61 11.48 -8.48
CA GLY A 106 -8.55 10.90 -7.53
C GLY A 106 -7.94 9.89 -6.55
N GLY A 107 -6.61 9.73 -6.52
CA GLY A 107 -5.95 8.84 -5.58
C GLY A 107 -5.61 9.53 -4.26
N LYS A 108 -5.57 8.74 -3.19
CA LYS A 108 -5.00 9.20 -1.90
C LYS A 108 -3.49 9.04 -1.92
N VAL A 109 -2.76 9.99 -1.34
CA VAL A 109 -1.30 10.00 -1.35
C VAL A 109 -0.76 9.94 0.07
N LEU A 110 0.03 8.92 0.34
CA LEU A 110 0.78 8.75 1.58
C LEU A 110 2.28 8.78 1.27
N LEU A 111 3.07 9.00 2.30
CA LEU A 111 4.53 8.87 2.22
C LEU A 111 4.95 7.68 3.07
N SER A 112 5.67 6.76 2.44
CA SER A 112 6.23 5.58 3.11
C SER A 112 7.59 5.88 3.71
N THR A 113 7.81 5.38 4.91
CA THR A 113 8.98 5.70 5.73
C THR A 113 9.79 4.47 6.09
N ALA A 114 11.09 4.66 6.35
CA ALA A 114 12.09 3.60 6.49
C ALA A 114 12.38 2.87 5.16
N GLY A 115 11.67 1.78 4.88
CA GLY A 115 11.92 0.84 3.79
C GLY A 115 12.91 -0.26 4.16
N GLY A 116 13.01 -1.30 3.32
CA GLY A 116 13.87 -2.47 3.56
C GLY A 116 15.37 -2.20 3.62
N VAL A 117 15.83 -1.06 3.09
CA VAL A 117 17.20 -0.58 3.25
C VAL A 117 17.18 0.82 3.87
N ILE A 118 17.71 0.93 5.09
CA ILE A 118 17.85 2.22 5.76
C ILE A 118 19.04 2.99 5.17
N PRO A 119 18.81 4.15 4.52
CA PRO A 119 19.89 4.95 3.95
C PRO A 119 20.81 5.51 5.02
N GLY A 120 22.10 5.69 4.69
CA GLY A 120 23.11 6.18 5.64
C GLY A 120 22.88 7.60 6.18
N CYS A 121 22.05 8.40 5.50
CA CYS A 121 21.62 9.71 6.02
C CYS A 121 20.53 9.61 7.10
N SER A 122 19.93 8.43 7.31
CA SER A 122 18.82 8.25 8.23
C SER A 122 19.28 8.35 9.69
N GLY A 123 18.42 8.91 10.54
CA GLY A 123 18.51 8.70 11.97
C GLY A 123 18.20 7.25 12.35
N ASP A 124 18.65 6.85 13.54
CA ASP A 124 18.40 5.52 14.08
C ASP A 124 16.94 5.37 14.52
N TRP A 125 16.17 4.58 13.78
CA TRP A 125 14.77 4.27 14.05
C TRP A 125 14.55 3.64 15.44
N ARG A 126 15.55 2.95 16.01
CA ARG A 126 15.45 2.43 17.39
C ARG A 126 15.34 3.57 18.40
N ALA A 127 16.26 4.53 18.31
CA ALA A 127 16.24 5.71 19.16
C ALA A 127 15.04 6.62 18.88
N LEU A 128 14.63 6.77 17.62
CA LEU A 128 13.51 7.62 17.22
C LEU A 128 12.15 7.14 17.79
N LEU A 129 11.97 5.83 17.96
CA LEU A 129 10.73 5.23 18.47
C LEU A 129 10.74 5.02 20.00
N ALA A 130 11.91 5.15 20.63
CA ALA A 130 12.07 5.05 22.07
C ALA A 130 11.31 6.17 22.82
N PRO A 131 10.90 5.97 24.09
CA PRO A 131 10.05 6.90 24.83
C PRO A 131 10.54 8.36 24.81
N GLU A 132 11.85 8.56 24.82
CA GLU A 132 12.53 9.85 24.89
C GLU A 132 12.31 10.69 23.61
N ARG A 133 12.21 10.04 22.44
CA ARG A 133 12.07 10.72 21.14
C ARG A 133 10.73 10.51 20.46
N ARG A 134 9.96 9.49 20.87
CA ARG A 134 8.70 9.07 20.24
C ARG A 134 7.74 10.22 19.98
N ALA A 135 7.55 11.11 20.96
CA ALA A 135 6.63 12.24 20.81
C ALA A 135 7.10 13.21 19.71
N ALA A 136 8.40 13.50 19.65
CA ALA A 136 8.98 14.35 18.61
C ALA A 136 8.91 13.69 17.24
N THR A 137 9.19 12.39 17.14
CA THR A 137 9.07 11.62 15.88
C THR A 137 7.64 11.60 15.37
N VAL A 138 6.64 11.40 16.24
CA VAL A 138 5.22 11.49 15.88
C VAL A 138 4.87 12.89 15.37
N ALA A 139 5.32 13.93 16.06
CA ALA A 139 5.07 15.31 15.63
C ALA A 139 5.69 15.61 14.26
N ALA A 140 6.92 15.15 14.01
CA ALA A 140 7.62 15.35 12.75
C ALA A 140 6.92 14.65 11.57
N LEU A 141 6.40 13.44 11.77
CA LEU A 141 5.62 12.73 10.74
C LEU A 141 4.28 13.41 10.44
N VAL A 142 3.60 13.91 11.47
CA VAL A 142 2.37 14.69 11.29
C VAL A 142 2.66 16.00 10.55
N GLU A 143 3.73 16.71 10.92
CA GLU A 143 4.15 17.93 10.25
C GLU A 143 4.50 17.68 8.78
N LEU A 144 5.20 16.57 8.49
CA LEU A 144 5.50 16.16 7.12
C LEU A 144 4.22 15.89 6.32
N ALA A 145 3.23 15.22 6.92
CA ALA A 145 1.93 14.98 6.30
C ALA A 145 1.18 16.28 5.97
N GLU A 146 1.19 17.26 6.86
CA GLU A 146 0.59 18.57 6.58
C GLU A 146 1.39 19.37 5.54
N THR A 147 2.72 19.37 5.67
CA THR A 147 3.64 20.09 4.78
C THR A 147 3.46 19.64 3.33
N LEU A 148 3.32 18.34 3.10
CA LEU A 148 3.16 17.78 1.77
C LEU A 148 1.71 17.65 1.32
N ASN A 149 0.73 18.02 2.16
CA ASN A 149 -0.69 17.80 1.93
C ASN A 149 -1.02 16.32 1.67
N LEU A 150 -0.45 15.42 2.48
CA LEU A 150 -0.68 13.98 2.37
C LEU A 150 -2.00 13.56 3.03
N ASP A 151 -2.59 12.51 2.49
CA ASP A 151 -3.73 11.80 3.08
C ASP A 151 -3.31 10.90 4.23
N GLY A 152 -2.01 10.59 4.39
CA GLY A 152 -1.53 9.73 5.45
C GLY A 152 -0.04 9.43 5.42
N ILE A 153 0.37 8.54 6.32
CA ILE A 153 1.73 8.02 6.44
C ILE A 153 1.70 6.50 6.37
N ASP A 154 2.67 5.91 5.68
CA ASP A 154 2.91 4.48 5.62
C ASP A 154 4.21 4.14 6.39
N ILE A 155 4.14 3.14 7.28
CA ILE A 155 5.29 2.68 8.07
C ILE A 155 5.80 1.37 7.49
N ASP A 156 7.03 1.39 6.96
CA ASP A 156 7.68 0.25 6.32
C ASP A 156 9.02 -0.06 7.01
N ILE A 157 8.95 -0.41 8.30
CA ILE A 157 10.12 -0.83 9.08
C ILE A 157 10.22 -2.35 8.99
N GLU A 158 11.32 -2.84 8.43
CA GLU A 158 11.42 -4.25 8.04
C GLU A 158 12.42 -5.08 8.86
N GLY A 159 12.23 -6.39 8.83
CA GLY A 159 13.19 -7.41 9.26
C GLY A 159 13.78 -7.22 10.66
N ALA A 160 15.11 -7.33 10.75
CA ALA A 160 15.82 -7.28 12.04
C ALA A 160 15.59 -5.96 12.78
N LEU A 161 15.50 -4.84 12.07
CA LEU A 161 15.23 -3.54 12.66
C LEU A 161 13.86 -3.51 13.35
N LEU A 162 12.82 -3.98 12.66
CA LEU A 162 11.47 -4.11 13.23
C LEU A 162 11.49 -5.00 14.48
N THR A 163 12.11 -6.19 14.37
CA THR A 163 12.20 -7.14 15.48
C THR A 163 12.87 -6.53 16.71
N GLU A 164 13.95 -5.78 16.53
CA GLU A 164 14.65 -5.15 17.65
C GLU A 164 13.81 -4.05 18.31
N ILE A 165 13.11 -3.24 17.51
CA ILE A 165 12.21 -2.19 18.01
C ILE A 165 11.02 -2.79 18.77
N ASP A 166 10.45 -3.89 18.26
CA ASP A 166 9.36 -4.60 18.93
C ASP A 166 9.81 -5.26 20.23
N LYS A 167 10.95 -5.97 20.23
CA LYS A 167 11.53 -6.57 21.45
C LYS A 167 11.85 -5.53 22.52
N ALA A 168 12.23 -4.31 22.11
CA ALA A 168 12.41 -3.19 23.03
C ALA A 168 11.09 -2.58 23.53
N GLY A 169 9.93 -3.05 23.07
CA GLY A 169 8.61 -2.57 23.46
C GLY A 169 8.23 -1.21 22.85
N ASN A 170 8.90 -0.81 21.77
CA ASN A 170 8.77 0.56 21.23
C ASN A 170 7.85 0.68 20.02
N TYR A 171 7.62 -0.40 19.27
CA TYR A 171 6.83 -0.34 18.03
C TYR A 171 5.36 0.03 18.30
N THR A 172 4.63 -0.79 19.05
CA THR A 172 3.19 -0.57 19.29
C THR A 172 2.87 0.77 19.94
N PRO A 173 3.58 1.25 20.99
CA PRO A 173 3.31 2.56 21.56
C PRO A 173 3.56 3.73 20.59
N PHE A 174 4.53 3.59 19.68
CA PHE A 174 4.75 4.57 18.61
C PHE A 174 3.58 4.58 17.62
N ILE A 175 3.21 3.40 17.09
CA ILE A 175 2.09 3.25 16.15
C ILE A 175 0.78 3.78 16.75
N ALA A 176 0.49 3.47 18.02
CA ALA A 176 -0.71 3.95 18.70
C ALA A 176 -0.79 5.49 18.77
N LYS A 177 0.33 6.14 19.13
CA LYS A 177 0.41 7.62 19.20
C LYS A 177 0.31 8.26 17.82
N LEU A 178 0.97 7.68 16.82
CA LEU A 178 0.92 8.17 15.44
C LEU A 178 -0.50 8.05 14.86
N SER A 179 -1.14 6.89 15.06
CA SER A 179 -2.53 6.65 14.63
C SER A 179 -3.49 7.66 15.24
N ALA A 180 -3.41 7.90 16.55
CA ALA A 180 -4.25 8.89 17.21
C ALA A 180 -4.05 10.31 16.65
N ALA A 181 -2.79 10.70 16.40
CA ALA A 181 -2.46 12.04 15.91
C ALA A 181 -2.90 12.26 14.45
N LEU A 182 -2.74 11.26 13.58
CA LEU A 182 -3.18 11.30 12.17
C LEU A 182 -4.71 11.25 12.06
N LYS A 183 -5.37 10.36 12.80
CA LYS A 183 -6.84 10.22 12.75
C LYS A 183 -7.56 11.45 13.27
N ALA A 184 -7.01 12.14 14.28
CA ALA A 184 -7.52 13.43 14.73
C ALA A 184 -7.50 14.52 13.63
N ARG A 185 -6.76 14.29 12.54
CA ARG A 185 -6.65 15.18 11.37
C ARG A 185 -7.32 14.59 10.12
N GLY A 186 -8.07 13.50 10.27
CA GLY A 186 -8.68 12.80 9.13
C GLY A 186 -7.67 12.12 8.19
N LYS A 187 -6.45 11.85 8.67
CA LYS A 187 -5.39 11.21 7.89
C LYS A 187 -5.27 9.71 8.21
N LEU A 188 -4.81 8.96 7.22
CA LEU A 188 -4.61 7.52 7.26
C LEU A 188 -3.26 7.15 7.89
N LEU A 189 -3.22 5.99 8.54
CA LEU A 189 -2.00 5.29 8.90
C LEU A 189 -2.01 3.88 8.28
N THR A 190 -1.03 3.57 7.45
CA THR A 190 -0.86 2.24 6.84
C THR A 190 0.51 1.66 7.18
N CYS A 191 0.71 0.39 6.86
CA CYS A 191 2.03 -0.23 6.94
C CYS A 191 2.27 -1.21 5.81
N ALA A 192 3.55 -1.48 5.54
CA ALA A 192 4.01 -2.66 4.84
C ALA A 192 4.60 -3.66 5.84
N THR A 193 4.39 -4.96 5.61
CA THR A 193 4.85 -6.01 6.52
C THR A 193 5.10 -7.33 5.79
N ALA A 194 6.13 -8.06 6.22
CA ALA A 194 6.44 -9.38 5.69
C ALA A 194 5.63 -10.50 6.39
N SER A 195 5.71 -11.72 5.87
CA SER A 195 4.95 -12.89 6.37
C SER A 195 5.83 -14.00 6.94
N TYR A 196 6.93 -13.64 7.61
CA TYR A 196 7.85 -14.59 8.25
C TYR A 196 8.15 -14.21 9.71
N GLU A 197 8.60 -15.19 10.49
CA GLU A 197 8.93 -14.99 11.91
C GLU A 197 10.07 -13.97 12.06
N GLY A 198 9.84 -12.90 12.83
CA GLY A 198 10.78 -11.79 12.95
C GLY A 198 10.71 -10.75 11.82
N GLY A 199 9.77 -10.86 10.88
CA GLY A 199 9.48 -9.83 9.87
C GLY A 199 8.06 -9.24 9.96
N MET A 200 7.22 -9.78 10.85
CA MET A 200 5.82 -9.38 10.99
C MET A 200 5.64 -8.28 12.02
N ILE A 201 4.79 -7.30 11.73
CA ILE A 201 4.36 -6.31 12.73
C ILE A 201 3.67 -7.00 13.94
N PRO A 202 3.78 -6.44 15.15
CA PRO A 202 3.17 -7.02 16.35
C PRO A 202 1.64 -7.03 16.24
N ILE A 203 0.99 -8.10 16.70
CA ILE A 203 -0.49 -8.22 16.70
C ILE A 203 -1.12 -7.03 17.43
N SER A 204 -0.51 -6.57 18.51
CA SER A 204 -0.96 -5.42 19.30
C SER A 204 -0.98 -4.10 18.52
N SER A 205 -0.33 -4.01 17.37
CA SER A 205 -0.31 -2.83 16.50
C SER A 205 -1.39 -2.84 15.41
N ILE A 206 -1.97 -4.01 15.07
CA ILE A 206 -2.90 -4.19 13.93
C ILE A 206 -4.14 -3.29 14.04
N GLY A 207 -4.65 -3.07 15.25
CA GLY A 207 -5.86 -2.27 15.48
C GLY A 207 -5.71 -0.78 15.10
N TYR A 208 -4.48 -0.29 14.92
CA TYR A 208 -4.22 1.12 14.66
C TYR A 208 -4.15 1.49 13.18
N PHE A 209 -3.92 0.49 12.31
CA PHE A 209 -3.74 0.68 10.87
C PHE A 209 -5.08 0.67 10.13
N ASP A 210 -5.19 1.57 9.15
CA ASP A 210 -6.31 1.66 8.22
C ASP A 210 -6.16 0.64 7.08
N LEU A 211 -4.93 0.38 6.63
CA LEU A 211 -4.57 -0.70 5.70
C LEU A 211 -3.29 -1.41 6.16
N VAL A 212 -3.23 -2.72 5.95
CA VAL A 212 -2.05 -3.57 6.17
C VAL A 212 -1.64 -4.18 4.83
N ASN A 213 -0.54 -3.68 4.27
CA ASN A 213 0.00 -4.12 2.98
C ASN A 213 0.98 -5.29 3.21
N ILE A 214 0.62 -6.49 2.77
CA ILE A 214 1.46 -7.67 2.94
C ILE A 214 2.46 -7.77 1.79
N MET A 215 3.74 -7.82 2.08
CA MET A 215 4.81 -8.00 1.10
C MET A 215 4.98 -9.48 0.73
N SER A 216 4.03 -10.01 -0.04
CA SER A 216 4.01 -11.43 -0.45
C SER A 216 4.89 -11.69 -1.69
N TYR A 217 6.16 -11.34 -1.55
CA TYR A 217 7.22 -11.48 -2.54
C TYR A 217 8.57 -11.62 -1.82
N ASP A 218 9.65 -11.74 -2.57
CA ASP A 218 11.02 -11.90 -2.05
C ASP A 218 11.26 -13.17 -1.21
N ALA A 219 10.54 -14.25 -1.52
CA ALA A 219 10.76 -15.59 -0.94
C ALA A 219 12.22 -16.04 -1.05
N ILE A 220 12.82 -15.71 -2.20
CA ILE A 220 14.22 -15.92 -2.54
C ILE A 220 14.70 -14.69 -3.31
N GLY A 221 16.00 -14.47 -3.34
CA GLY A 221 16.62 -13.44 -4.16
C GLY A 221 18.08 -13.75 -4.46
N PRO A 222 18.77 -12.91 -5.23
CA PRO A 222 20.13 -13.18 -5.67
C PRO A 222 21.14 -13.34 -4.52
N SER A 223 20.85 -12.78 -3.34
CA SER A 223 21.70 -12.82 -2.16
C SER A 223 21.05 -13.43 -0.91
N TRP A 224 19.84 -14.00 -1.02
CA TRP A 224 19.15 -14.66 0.10
C TRP A 224 18.23 -15.80 -0.37
N GLY A 225 17.90 -16.70 0.55
CA GLY A 225 17.11 -17.88 0.23
C GLY A 225 17.88 -18.89 -0.63
N GLN A 226 17.25 -20.04 -0.89
CA GLN A 226 17.84 -21.08 -1.73
C GLN A 226 17.34 -20.92 -3.17
N SER A 227 18.26 -20.83 -4.11
CA SER A 227 17.95 -20.83 -5.54
C SER A 227 17.32 -22.15 -5.99
N GLY A 228 16.57 -22.12 -7.08
CA GLY A 228 15.78 -23.25 -7.57
C GLY A 228 14.27 -23.16 -7.32
N ASP A 229 13.78 -22.02 -6.81
CA ASP A 229 12.36 -21.75 -6.60
C ASP A 229 11.95 -20.40 -7.21
N GLU A 230 10.69 -19.99 -7.01
CA GLU A 230 10.16 -18.68 -7.40
C GLU A 230 10.21 -17.68 -6.24
N HIS A 231 10.41 -16.40 -6.54
CA HIS A 231 10.47 -15.36 -5.50
C HIS A 231 9.09 -14.92 -4.99
N SER A 232 8.02 -15.20 -5.75
CA SER A 232 6.66 -14.79 -5.39
C SER A 232 5.61 -15.78 -5.93
N PRO A 233 5.64 -17.05 -5.50
CA PRO A 233 4.68 -18.06 -5.98
C PRO A 233 3.26 -17.78 -5.51
N TYR A 234 2.25 -18.22 -6.26
CA TYR A 234 0.83 -18.07 -5.89
C TYR A 234 0.50 -18.67 -4.50
N GLU A 235 1.06 -19.84 -4.20
CA GLU A 235 0.81 -20.51 -2.91
C GLU A 235 1.37 -19.71 -1.72
N MET A 236 2.41 -18.89 -1.91
CA MET A 236 2.86 -17.96 -0.86
C MET A 236 1.80 -16.90 -0.58
N ALA A 237 1.24 -16.26 -1.62
CA ALA A 237 0.17 -15.28 -1.46
C ALA A 237 -1.05 -15.84 -0.70
N LYS A 238 -1.43 -17.09 -1.00
CA LYS A 238 -2.51 -17.77 -0.28
C LYS A 238 -2.18 -17.98 1.20
N ARG A 239 -1.00 -18.52 1.51
CA ARG A 239 -0.56 -18.74 2.90
C ARG A 239 -0.46 -17.44 3.69
N ASP A 240 0.07 -16.40 3.07
CA ASP A 240 0.29 -15.10 3.71
C ASP A 240 -1.03 -14.40 4.04
N LEU A 241 -2.01 -14.45 3.13
CA LEU A 241 -3.36 -13.95 3.42
C LEU A 241 -4.01 -14.71 4.57
N ASP A 242 -3.95 -16.05 4.55
CA ASP A 242 -4.52 -16.88 5.61
C ASP A 242 -3.86 -16.61 6.96
N LEU A 243 -2.54 -16.39 6.99
CA LEU A 243 -1.78 -16.01 8.17
C LEU A 243 -2.26 -14.67 8.75
N TRP A 244 -2.38 -13.62 7.94
CA TRP A 244 -2.74 -12.30 8.43
C TRP A 244 -4.21 -12.18 8.84
N LEU A 245 -5.10 -12.92 8.17
CA LEU A 245 -6.48 -13.10 8.63
C LEU A 245 -6.51 -13.78 10.01
N ALA A 246 -5.72 -14.85 10.21
CA ALA A 246 -5.62 -15.54 11.49
C ALA A 246 -5.00 -14.67 12.60
N ARG A 247 -4.12 -13.73 12.25
CA ARG A 247 -3.56 -12.72 13.17
C ARG A 247 -4.54 -11.59 13.52
N GLY A 248 -5.72 -11.54 12.88
CA GLY A 248 -6.79 -10.60 13.21
C GLY A 248 -6.86 -9.34 12.36
N VAL A 249 -6.18 -9.29 11.20
CA VAL A 249 -6.43 -8.21 10.24
C VAL A 249 -7.81 -8.41 9.62
N ALA A 250 -8.66 -7.38 9.66
CA ALA A 250 -9.96 -7.45 9.02
C ALA A 250 -9.79 -7.54 7.50
N ARG A 251 -10.61 -8.37 6.83
CA ARG A 251 -10.52 -8.63 5.38
C ARG A 251 -10.41 -7.35 4.57
N GLU A 252 -11.28 -6.38 4.83
CA GLU A 252 -11.37 -5.09 4.15
C GLU A 252 -10.16 -4.18 4.33
N ARG A 253 -9.33 -4.41 5.36
CA ARG A 253 -8.08 -3.67 5.61
C ARG A 253 -6.83 -4.40 5.13
N LEU A 254 -6.97 -5.67 4.74
CA LEU A 254 -5.86 -6.49 4.27
C LEU A 254 -5.60 -6.24 2.79
N VAL A 255 -4.35 -6.04 2.40
CA VAL A 255 -3.98 -5.73 1.01
C VAL A 255 -2.83 -6.63 0.57
N LEU A 256 -3.03 -7.40 -0.51
CA LEU A 256 -2.05 -8.36 -1.01
C LEU A 256 -1.00 -7.68 -1.90
N GLY A 257 0.26 -7.70 -1.50
CA GLY A 257 1.39 -7.25 -2.31
C GLY A 257 1.69 -8.16 -3.50
N VAL A 258 1.94 -7.56 -4.66
CA VAL A 258 2.40 -8.25 -5.87
C VAL A 258 3.64 -7.54 -6.46
N PRO A 259 4.63 -8.28 -6.97
CA PRO A 259 5.84 -7.70 -7.54
C PRO A 259 5.67 -7.36 -9.02
N PHE A 260 6.13 -6.19 -9.43
CA PHE A 260 6.30 -5.81 -10.84
C PHE A 260 7.74 -6.03 -11.33
N TYR A 261 8.43 -6.97 -10.71
CA TYR A 261 9.84 -7.25 -10.91
C TYR A 261 10.12 -8.74 -10.74
N GLY A 262 11.36 -9.14 -10.97
CA GLY A 262 11.83 -10.50 -10.76
C GLY A 262 13.33 -10.57 -10.50
N TYR A 263 13.81 -11.77 -10.22
CA TYR A 263 15.20 -12.06 -9.92
C TYR A 263 15.80 -13.09 -10.87
N GLY A 264 17.05 -12.85 -11.27
CA GLY A 264 17.86 -13.78 -12.05
C GLY A 264 18.88 -14.53 -11.19
N PHE A 265 19.09 -15.80 -11.54
CA PHE A 265 20.01 -16.73 -10.88
C PHE A 265 20.94 -17.39 -11.91
N GLY A 266 22.03 -18.00 -11.43
CA GLY A 266 22.95 -18.77 -12.28
C GLY A 266 23.66 -17.93 -13.36
N GLY A 267 23.96 -16.66 -13.06
CA GLY A 267 24.65 -15.74 -13.98
C GLY A 267 23.71 -14.93 -14.89
N GLU A 268 22.40 -14.95 -14.66
CA GLU A 268 21.49 -13.92 -15.17
C GLU A 268 21.71 -12.57 -14.48
N THR A 269 21.22 -11.50 -15.09
CA THR A 269 21.08 -10.20 -14.41
C THR A 269 20.27 -10.41 -13.13
N ALA A 270 20.80 -9.93 -12.00
CA ALA A 270 20.26 -10.22 -10.68
C ALA A 270 18.86 -9.64 -10.48
N ASN A 271 18.62 -8.38 -10.90
CA ASN A 271 17.37 -7.66 -10.69
C ASN A 271 16.75 -7.26 -12.02
N TRP A 272 15.45 -7.53 -12.19
CA TRP A 272 14.70 -7.19 -13.39
C TRP A 272 13.46 -6.40 -13.03
N SER A 273 13.25 -5.23 -13.63
CA SER A 273 11.89 -4.70 -13.75
C SER A 273 11.12 -5.55 -14.78
N TYR A 274 9.80 -5.69 -14.63
CA TYR A 274 9.01 -6.39 -15.63
C TYR A 274 9.12 -5.72 -17.01
N ARG A 275 9.19 -4.39 -17.04
CA ARG A 275 9.48 -3.57 -18.22
C ARG A 275 10.74 -4.02 -18.95
N ASP A 276 11.86 -4.08 -18.25
CA ASP A 276 13.16 -4.41 -18.85
C ASP A 276 13.21 -5.89 -19.25
N LEU A 277 12.57 -6.75 -18.46
CA LEU A 277 12.46 -8.16 -18.78
C LEU A 277 11.66 -8.39 -20.06
N ALA A 278 10.51 -7.74 -20.20
CA ALA A 278 9.68 -7.79 -21.40
C ALA A 278 10.41 -7.24 -22.63
N ALA A 279 11.16 -6.15 -22.46
CA ALA A 279 11.97 -5.57 -23.53
C ALA A 279 13.15 -6.48 -23.93
N SER A 280 13.79 -7.16 -22.97
CA SER A 280 14.99 -7.96 -23.20
C SER A 280 14.68 -9.39 -23.67
N LYS A 281 13.67 -10.05 -23.10
CA LYS A 281 13.35 -11.47 -23.35
C LYS A 281 12.12 -11.64 -24.26
N GLY A 282 11.35 -10.57 -24.48
CA GLY A 282 10.11 -10.59 -25.27
C GLY A 282 8.87 -10.93 -24.45
N LEU A 283 7.72 -10.38 -24.86
CA LEU A 283 6.45 -10.53 -24.13
C LEU A 283 6.01 -11.99 -23.97
N ASP A 284 6.25 -12.83 -24.98
CA ASP A 284 5.88 -14.25 -24.92
C ASP A 284 6.62 -15.01 -23.81
N ALA A 285 7.91 -14.72 -23.59
CA ALA A 285 8.68 -15.33 -22.51
C ALA A 285 8.13 -14.93 -21.14
N THR A 286 7.68 -13.68 -20.98
CA THR A 286 7.13 -13.15 -19.73
C THR A 286 5.70 -13.60 -19.41
N LYS A 287 5.10 -14.49 -20.23
CA LYS A 287 3.83 -15.14 -19.91
C LYS A 287 4.00 -16.22 -18.84
N ALA A 288 5.16 -16.86 -18.80
CA ALA A 288 5.53 -17.81 -17.75
C ALA A 288 6.18 -17.06 -16.59
N ASP A 289 5.97 -17.53 -15.36
CA ASP A 289 6.62 -16.96 -14.15
C ASP A 289 8.12 -17.28 -14.07
N VAL A 290 8.57 -18.23 -14.90
CA VAL A 290 9.95 -18.70 -14.94
C VAL A 290 10.45 -18.71 -16.38
N ILE A 291 11.60 -18.08 -16.60
CA ILE A 291 12.35 -18.15 -17.86
C ILE A 291 13.63 -18.93 -17.59
N GLY A 292 13.78 -20.09 -18.22
CA GLY A 292 14.87 -21.06 -17.96
C GLY A 292 14.42 -22.21 -17.05
N ASP A 293 15.38 -22.99 -16.55
CA ASP A 293 15.11 -24.17 -15.73
C ASP A 293 15.32 -23.86 -14.24
N ARG A 294 14.33 -24.19 -13.40
CA ARG A 294 14.46 -24.06 -11.95
C ARG A 294 15.28 -25.20 -11.37
N CYS A 295 16.49 -24.89 -10.91
CA CYS A 295 17.26 -25.73 -10.00
C CYS A 295 18.31 -24.89 -9.26
N ALA A 296 18.88 -25.41 -8.18
CA ALA A 296 19.82 -24.67 -7.33
C ALA A 296 21.09 -24.17 -8.05
N SER A 297 21.50 -24.83 -9.14
CA SER A 297 22.66 -24.45 -9.95
C SER A 297 22.29 -23.95 -11.35
N CYS A 298 20.99 -23.84 -11.66
CA CYS A 298 20.51 -23.49 -12.98
C CYS A 298 20.52 -21.99 -13.21
N ARG A 299 20.57 -21.61 -14.48
CA ARG A 299 20.40 -20.24 -14.95
C ARG A 299 18.92 -20.00 -15.25
N TYR A 300 18.27 -19.15 -14.47
CA TYR A 300 16.85 -18.85 -14.65
C TYR A 300 16.48 -17.47 -14.11
N ILE A 301 15.34 -16.97 -14.54
CA ILE A 301 14.69 -15.76 -14.01
C ILE A 301 13.33 -16.17 -13.45
N THR A 302 12.97 -15.68 -12.27
CA THR A 302 11.62 -15.80 -11.70
C THR A 302 10.99 -14.42 -11.55
N HIS A 303 9.73 -14.29 -11.98
CA HIS A 303 8.88 -13.12 -11.80
C HIS A 303 7.41 -13.57 -11.68
N ASN A 304 6.46 -12.64 -11.61
CA ASN A 304 5.05 -12.96 -11.87
C ASN A 304 4.61 -12.40 -13.22
N GLY A 305 4.12 -13.25 -14.10
CA GLY A 305 3.53 -12.88 -15.37
C GLY A 305 2.07 -12.41 -15.22
N PRO A 306 1.45 -11.90 -16.30
CA PRO A 306 0.07 -11.41 -16.25
C PRO A 306 -0.96 -12.44 -15.75
N ALA A 307 -0.74 -13.73 -16.00
CA ALA A 307 -1.64 -14.80 -15.55
C ALA A 307 -1.62 -14.93 -14.00
N THR A 308 -0.43 -14.97 -13.40
CA THR A 308 -0.26 -15.09 -11.95
C THR A 308 -0.67 -13.81 -11.22
N ILE A 309 -0.39 -12.63 -11.78
CA ILE A 309 -0.91 -11.37 -11.24
C ILE A 309 -2.45 -11.36 -11.25
N THR A 310 -3.08 -11.83 -12.34
CA THR A 310 -4.55 -11.95 -12.41
C THR A 310 -5.06 -12.92 -11.32
N ALA A 311 -4.42 -14.08 -11.15
CA ALA A 311 -4.81 -15.06 -10.15
C ALA A 311 -4.68 -14.53 -8.71
N LYS A 312 -3.58 -13.84 -8.40
CA LYS A 312 -3.38 -13.19 -7.09
C LYS A 312 -4.39 -12.06 -6.84
N ALA A 313 -4.71 -11.27 -7.85
CA ALA A 313 -5.75 -10.26 -7.74
C ALA A 313 -7.14 -10.85 -7.49
N ARG A 314 -7.49 -11.98 -8.13
CA ARG A 314 -8.72 -12.73 -7.80
C ARG A 314 -8.72 -13.25 -6.37
N LEU A 315 -7.61 -13.84 -5.95
CA LEU A 315 -7.45 -14.30 -4.58
C LEU A 315 -7.63 -13.14 -3.57
N ALA A 316 -7.08 -11.96 -3.87
CA ALA A 316 -7.30 -10.75 -3.07
C ALA A 316 -8.76 -10.30 -3.08
N ALA A 317 -9.45 -10.34 -4.23
CA ALA A 317 -10.88 -10.03 -4.31
C ALA A 317 -11.74 -10.99 -3.47
N GLU A 318 -11.30 -12.24 -3.28
CA GLU A 318 -11.95 -13.22 -2.41
C GLU A 318 -11.63 -12.96 -0.93
N LYS A 319 -10.35 -12.82 -0.58
CA LYS A 319 -9.84 -12.90 0.81
C LYS A 319 -9.37 -11.59 1.43
N ALA A 320 -9.33 -10.49 0.69
CA ALA A 320 -8.71 -9.23 1.10
C ALA A 320 -9.53 -8.01 0.62
N GLY A 321 -9.08 -6.81 0.99
CA GLY A 321 -9.62 -5.52 0.58
C GLY A 321 -9.07 -5.06 -0.77
N GLY A 322 -7.95 -5.63 -1.21
CA GLY A 322 -7.43 -5.45 -2.56
C GLY A 322 -5.94 -5.77 -2.70
N VAL A 323 -5.25 -5.07 -3.59
CA VAL A 323 -3.88 -5.38 -4.04
C VAL A 323 -2.94 -4.19 -3.83
N MET A 324 -1.69 -4.47 -3.49
CA MET A 324 -0.59 -3.51 -3.40
C MET A 324 0.47 -3.88 -4.44
N VAL A 325 1.09 -2.89 -5.07
CA VAL A 325 2.12 -3.08 -6.10
C VAL A 325 3.46 -2.52 -5.65
N TRP A 326 4.49 -3.36 -5.69
CA TRP A 326 5.90 -2.97 -5.60
C TRP A 326 6.60 -3.20 -6.95
N GLU A 327 7.03 -2.19 -7.70
CA GLU A 327 6.55 -0.79 -7.66
C GLU A 327 6.21 -0.30 -9.08
N LEU A 328 5.49 0.82 -9.18
CA LEU A 328 4.75 1.21 -10.38
C LEU A 328 5.61 1.48 -11.61
N SER A 329 6.83 1.98 -11.46
CA SER A 329 7.70 2.31 -12.60
C SER A 329 8.08 1.07 -13.43
N GLN A 330 7.96 -0.11 -12.82
CA GLN A 330 8.46 -1.38 -13.34
C GLN A 330 7.49 -2.10 -14.27
N ASP A 331 6.24 -1.65 -14.41
CA ASP A 331 5.32 -2.24 -15.39
C ASP A 331 5.77 -1.93 -16.83
N SER A 332 5.38 -2.78 -17.75
CA SER A 332 5.51 -2.62 -19.20
C SER A 332 4.79 -1.37 -19.73
N PRO A 333 5.21 -0.81 -20.90
CA PRO A 333 4.55 0.37 -21.50
C PRO A 333 3.06 0.19 -21.79
N ASP A 334 2.61 -1.03 -22.03
CA ASP A 334 1.21 -1.35 -22.23
C ASP A 334 0.48 -1.63 -20.90
N HIS A 335 1.11 -1.49 -19.75
CA HIS A 335 0.52 -1.74 -18.43
C HIS A 335 0.00 -3.17 -18.27
N ALA A 336 0.72 -4.16 -18.79
CA ALA A 336 0.29 -5.56 -18.81
C ALA A 336 -0.05 -6.10 -17.41
N LEU A 337 0.76 -5.77 -16.38
CA LEU A 337 0.53 -6.23 -15.02
C LEU A 337 -0.58 -5.42 -14.32
N THR A 338 -0.63 -4.11 -14.53
CA THR A 338 -1.72 -3.26 -13.99
C THR A 338 -3.08 -3.70 -14.54
N ARG A 339 -3.19 -3.99 -15.85
CA ARG A 339 -4.42 -4.56 -16.43
C ARG A 339 -4.72 -5.97 -15.91
N ALA A 340 -3.70 -6.76 -15.58
CA ALA A 340 -3.90 -8.07 -14.95
C ALA A 340 -4.54 -7.94 -13.57
N ILE A 341 -4.11 -6.96 -12.77
CA ILE A 341 -4.76 -6.62 -11.49
C ILE A 341 -6.23 -6.26 -11.73
N GLY A 342 -6.50 -5.37 -12.69
CA GLY A 342 -7.86 -4.97 -13.06
C GLY A 342 -8.76 -6.17 -13.40
N ARG A 343 -8.28 -7.09 -14.25
CA ARG A 343 -9.01 -8.33 -14.61
C ARG A 343 -9.25 -9.27 -13.43
N GLY A 344 -8.35 -9.29 -12.45
CA GLY A 344 -8.51 -10.15 -11.28
C GLY A 344 -9.45 -9.57 -10.23
N LEU A 345 -9.49 -8.24 -10.13
CA LEU A 345 -10.37 -7.53 -9.20
C LEU A 345 -11.81 -7.35 -9.75
N SER A 346 -11.99 -7.35 -11.08
CA SER A 346 -13.31 -7.41 -11.69
C SER A 346 -13.96 -8.76 -11.41
N ARG A 347 -15.15 -8.76 -10.81
CA ARG A 347 -15.96 -9.97 -10.53
C ARG A 347 -16.68 -10.52 -11.78
N GLU A 348 -16.17 -10.22 -12.97
CA GLU A 348 -16.66 -10.70 -14.27
C GLU A 348 -15.85 -11.90 -14.75
#